data_AF-H0EMX3-F1
#
_entry.id   AF-H0EMX3-F1
#
_cell.length_a   1.000
_cell.length_b   1.000
_cell.length_c   1.000
_cell.angle_alpha   90.00
_cell.angle_beta   90.00
_cell.angle_gamma   90.00
#
_symmetry.space_group_name_H-M   'P 1'
#
loop_
_entity.id
_entity.type
_entity.pdbx_description
1 polymer ?
#
loop_
_entity_poly.entity_id
_entity_poly.type
_entity_poly.pdbx_seq_one_letter_code
_entity_poly.pdbx_strand_id
1 'polypeptide(L)'
;MDKGNRDIPKDPSEALPPESARDRTPFPISRSFINQSVLSEEFRDEIWFRIMKQGKSVREVSVDMGVEMSRVGAVVRLKEVELEWKRIGKPLATPYAKAVMSMLPKTGFAEDAASERSLPERKLFSKPKRLMSDEERKKLRAANREQRAIEARGIEGRNFARHESINDLPVHSKTGQQIFHPTSESRQFTRADAAKVFDERLLPADDRIPHPEMVVRQRELVEGLSDEERMEKAQLRAAKAESKRLAEVAKQVAKDSKTKRVETPRWEFRFTEANVEDAGKTGRGHKGVGWRYGVPLYDRNKGLVKIPQSVE
;
A
#
# COMPACT_ATOMS: atom_id res chain seq x y z
N MET A 1 -2.72 47.80 39.88
CA MET A 1 -3.72 46.89 39.26
C MET A 1 -3.31 46.71 37.82
N ASP A 2 -2.46 45.73 37.56
CA ASP A 2 -1.99 45.42 36.22
C ASP A 2 -3.05 44.55 35.53
N LYS A 3 -3.85 45.15 34.65
CA LYS A 3 -4.81 44.41 33.83
C LYS A 3 -4.02 43.81 32.66
N GLY A 4 -3.28 42.75 32.96
CA GLY A 4 -2.61 41.93 31.97
C GLY A 4 -3.62 41.50 30.91
N ASN A 5 -3.37 41.96 29.67
CA ASN A 5 -4.13 41.62 28.49
C ASN A 5 -4.03 40.10 28.28
N ARG A 6 -5.00 39.35 28.80
CA ARG A 6 -5.16 37.94 28.49
C ARG A 6 -5.73 37.89 27.08
N ASP A 7 -4.87 37.66 26.10
CA ASP A 7 -5.29 37.36 24.73
C ASP A 7 -6.21 36.13 24.79
N ILE A 8 -7.52 36.36 24.75
CA ILE A 8 -8.51 35.30 24.66
C ILE A 8 -8.40 34.75 23.23
N PRO A 9 -8.10 33.45 23.03
CA PRO A 9 -8.05 32.86 21.71
C PRO A 9 -9.35 33.14 20.94
N LYS A 10 -9.21 33.56 19.69
CA LYS A 10 -10.34 34.05 18.87
C LYS A 10 -11.30 32.92 18.49
N ASP A 11 -10.80 31.68 18.48
CA ASP A 11 -11.56 30.45 18.30
C ASP A 11 -11.48 29.55 19.54
N PRO A 12 -12.61 29.04 20.07
CA PRO A 12 -12.64 28.20 21.27
C PRO A 12 -11.93 26.85 21.08
N SER A 13 -11.64 26.44 19.84
CA SER A 13 -10.87 25.23 19.52
C SER A 13 -9.36 25.38 19.77
N GLU A 14 -8.81 26.59 19.71
CA GLU A 14 -7.37 26.83 19.97
C GLU A 14 -7.03 26.70 21.47
N ALA A 15 -8.03 26.74 22.34
CA ALA A 15 -7.86 26.62 23.79
C ALA A 15 -7.86 25.15 24.29
N LEU A 16 -8.23 24.19 23.44
CA LEU A 16 -8.33 22.78 23.83
C LEU A 16 -7.00 22.06 23.55
N PRO A 17 -6.58 21.14 24.43
CA PRO A 17 -5.42 20.28 24.16
C PRO A 17 -5.69 19.40 22.93
N PRO A 18 -4.63 18.92 22.25
CA PRO A 18 -4.79 18.00 21.12
C PRO A 18 -5.54 16.73 21.56
N GLU A 19 -6.31 16.16 20.63
CA GLU A 19 -7.14 14.99 20.87
C GLU A 19 -6.32 13.82 21.46
N SER A 20 -6.79 13.32 22.60
CA SER A 20 -6.20 12.15 23.25
C SER A 20 -6.72 10.84 22.64
N ALA A 21 -6.04 9.74 22.93
CA ALA A 21 -6.51 8.41 22.52
C ALA A 21 -7.90 8.05 23.08
N ARG A 22 -8.31 8.64 24.22
CA ARG A 22 -9.66 8.46 24.78
C ARG A 22 -10.72 9.18 23.95
N ASP A 23 -10.41 10.35 23.42
CA ASP A 23 -11.34 11.12 22.59
C ASP A 23 -11.61 10.39 21.26
N ARG A 24 -10.66 9.57 20.81
CA ARG A 24 -10.80 8.70 19.65
C ARG A 24 -11.52 7.38 19.93
N THR A 25 -12.00 7.12 21.15
CA THR A 25 -12.80 5.92 21.44
C THR A 25 -14.30 6.22 21.37
N PRO A 26 -14.98 5.95 20.25
CA PRO A 26 -16.39 6.32 20.09
C PRO A 26 -17.32 5.53 21.01
N PHE A 27 -16.91 4.31 21.38
CA PHE A 27 -17.68 3.44 22.27
C PHE A 27 -16.94 3.28 23.61
N PRO A 28 -17.42 3.88 24.70
CA PRO A 28 -16.72 3.88 25.99
C PRO A 28 -16.40 2.48 26.55
N ILE A 29 -17.28 1.50 26.29
CA ILE A 29 -17.12 0.12 26.76
C ILE A 29 -16.07 -0.63 25.90
N SER A 30 -16.05 -0.38 24.59
CA SER A 30 -15.16 -1.06 23.64
C SER A 30 -13.86 -0.29 23.47
N ARG A 31 -12.93 -0.47 24.41
CA ARG A 31 -11.61 0.21 24.39
C ARG A 31 -10.72 -0.21 23.22
N SER A 32 -10.94 -1.40 22.66
CA SER A 32 -10.15 -1.91 21.52
C SER A 32 -10.48 -1.20 20.20
N PHE A 33 -11.69 -0.64 20.09
CA PHE A 33 -12.11 0.06 18.88
C PHE A 33 -11.80 1.55 19.00
N ILE A 34 -10.92 2.04 18.14
CA ILE A 34 -10.44 3.42 18.10
C ILE A 34 -10.72 3.98 16.72
N ASN A 35 -11.19 5.22 16.64
CA ASN A 35 -11.33 5.99 15.42
C ASN A 35 -9.93 6.28 14.84
N GLN A 36 -9.51 5.46 13.87
CA GLN A 36 -8.25 5.64 13.17
C GLN A 36 -8.31 6.88 12.27
N SER A 37 -7.16 7.50 12.06
CA SER A 37 -7.07 8.65 11.16
C SER A 37 -7.39 8.26 9.71
N VAL A 38 -8.01 9.18 8.98
CA VAL A 38 -8.32 9.05 7.54
C VAL A 38 -7.38 9.89 6.69
N LEU A 39 -7.24 9.53 5.41
CA LEU A 39 -6.40 10.29 4.49
C LEU A 39 -6.99 11.68 4.21
N SER A 40 -6.18 12.74 4.34
CA SER A 40 -6.59 14.08 3.93
C SER A 40 -6.83 14.15 2.41
N GLU A 41 -7.57 15.16 1.95
CA GLU A 41 -7.80 15.38 0.50
C GLU A 41 -6.47 15.59 -0.24
N GLU A 42 -5.60 16.42 0.31
CA GLU A 42 -4.27 16.71 -0.25
C GLU A 42 -3.38 15.47 -0.33
N PHE A 43 -3.43 14.61 0.71
CA PHE A 43 -2.65 13.39 0.72
C PHE A 43 -3.15 12.37 -0.31
N ARG A 44 -4.47 12.32 -0.56
CA ARG A 44 -5.05 11.52 -1.64
C ARG A 44 -4.59 12.01 -3.02
N ASP A 45 -4.52 13.33 -3.20
CA ASP A 45 -4.05 13.95 -4.44
C ASP A 45 -2.56 13.65 -4.70
N GLU A 46 -1.75 13.67 -3.65
CA GLU A 46 -0.32 13.31 -3.74
C GLU A 46 -0.12 11.84 -4.10
N ILE A 47 -0.86 10.91 -3.48
CA ILE A 47 -0.81 9.47 -3.86
C ILE A 47 -1.11 9.31 -5.35
N TRP A 48 -2.18 9.96 -5.83
CA TRP A 48 -2.59 9.89 -7.22
C TRP A 48 -1.52 10.50 -8.15
N PHE A 49 -0.93 11.63 -7.77
CA PHE A 49 0.11 12.31 -8.54
C PHE A 49 1.36 11.44 -8.70
N ARG A 50 1.84 10.80 -7.63
CA ARG A 50 3.02 9.92 -7.67
C ARG A 50 2.83 8.73 -8.61
N ILE A 51 1.64 8.15 -8.62
CA ILE A 51 1.35 6.99 -9.46
C ILE A 51 1.12 7.40 -10.91
N MET A 52 0.21 8.36 -11.15
CA MET A 52 -0.22 8.69 -12.51
C MET A 52 0.72 9.65 -13.25
N LYS A 53 1.40 10.55 -12.54
CA LYS A 53 2.29 11.55 -13.16
C LYS A 53 3.77 11.19 -13.04
N GLN A 54 4.20 10.71 -11.87
CA GLN A 54 5.59 10.31 -11.67
C GLN A 54 5.88 8.86 -12.10
N GLY A 55 4.84 8.04 -12.33
CA GLY A 55 5.01 6.65 -12.73
C GLY A 55 5.59 5.74 -11.64
N LYS A 56 5.57 6.18 -10.37
CA LYS A 56 6.03 5.36 -9.24
C LYS A 56 5.10 4.17 -9.06
N SER A 57 5.67 3.04 -8.68
CA SER A 57 4.89 1.82 -8.45
C SER A 57 4.07 1.91 -7.16
N VAL A 58 2.97 1.17 -7.09
CA VAL A 58 2.12 1.09 -5.88
C VAL A 58 2.93 0.69 -4.64
N ARG A 59 3.93 -0.18 -4.80
CA ARG A 59 4.80 -0.65 -3.71
C ARG A 59 5.69 0.46 -3.17
N GLU A 60 6.30 1.23 -4.05
CA GLU A 60 7.18 2.35 -3.67
C GLU A 60 6.36 3.42 -2.94
N VAL A 61 5.20 3.79 -3.49
CA VAL A 61 4.31 4.78 -2.86
C VAL A 61 3.81 4.32 -1.49
N SER A 62 3.47 3.04 -1.35
CA SER A 62 3.09 2.43 -0.05
C SER A 62 4.19 2.61 1.00
N VAL A 63 5.44 2.29 0.64
CA VAL A 63 6.60 2.39 1.55
C VAL A 63 6.90 3.85 1.90
N ASP A 64 6.88 4.75 0.91
CA ASP A 64 7.22 6.16 1.09
C ASP A 64 6.19 6.89 1.95
N MET A 65 4.90 6.61 1.74
CA MET A 65 3.80 7.31 2.40
C MET A 65 3.26 6.56 3.62
N GLY A 66 3.68 5.31 3.84
CA GLY A 66 3.24 4.47 4.95
C GLY A 66 1.76 4.12 4.88
N VAL A 67 1.29 3.74 3.69
CA VAL A 67 -0.13 3.45 3.38
C VAL A 67 -0.21 2.06 2.77
N GLU A 68 -1.14 1.22 3.20
CA GLU A 68 -1.26 -0.15 2.70
C GLU A 68 -1.58 -0.18 1.19
N MET A 69 -1.03 -1.17 0.48
CA MET A 69 -1.08 -1.24 -0.99
C MET A 69 -2.50 -1.26 -1.57
N SER A 70 -3.42 -2.01 -0.96
CA SER A 70 -4.82 -2.09 -1.37
C SER A 70 -5.52 -0.74 -1.17
N ARG A 71 -5.21 -0.01 -0.10
CA ARG A 71 -5.69 1.37 0.12
C ARG A 71 -5.15 2.33 -0.93
N VAL A 72 -3.86 2.27 -1.25
CA VAL A 72 -3.26 3.08 -2.34
C VAL A 72 -4.00 2.84 -3.65
N GLY A 73 -4.24 1.58 -4.02
CA GLY A 73 -5.00 1.23 -5.22
C GLY A 73 -6.47 1.69 -5.20
N ALA A 74 -7.11 1.69 -4.03
CA ALA A 74 -8.46 2.23 -3.87
C ALA A 74 -8.51 3.75 -4.03
N VAL A 75 -7.55 4.48 -3.45
CA VAL A 75 -7.45 5.95 -3.57
C VAL A 75 -7.32 6.35 -5.03
N VAL A 76 -6.42 5.71 -5.78
CA VAL A 76 -6.25 6.00 -7.22
C VAL A 76 -7.54 5.77 -7.99
N ARG A 77 -8.21 4.64 -7.77
CA ARG A 77 -9.49 4.33 -8.43
C ARG A 77 -10.58 5.36 -8.12
N LEU A 78 -10.74 5.74 -6.85
CA LEU A 78 -11.75 6.73 -6.45
C LEU A 78 -11.41 8.13 -6.97
N LYS A 79 -10.13 8.48 -7.05
CA LYS A 79 -9.68 9.77 -7.59
C LYS A 79 -9.94 9.88 -9.09
N GLU A 80 -9.70 8.81 -9.85
CA GLU A 80 -10.06 8.77 -11.27
C GLU A 80 -11.56 8.98 -11.50
N VAL A 81 -12.41 8.33 -10.69
CA VAL A 81 -13.88 8.56 -10.76
C VAL A 81 -14.24 10.01 -10.41
N GLU A 82 -13.59 10.59 -9.39
CA GLU A 82 -13.80 12.01 -9.04
C GLU A 82 -13.42 12.95 -10.19
N LEU A 83 -12.28 12.71 -10.84
CA LEU A 83 -11.82 13.47 -11.99
C LEU A 83 -12.74 13.29 -13.20
N GLU A 84 -13.24 12.08 -13.44
CA GLU A 84 -14.22 11.81 -14.48
C GLU A 84 -15.52 12.58 -14.23
N TRP A 85 -16.02 12.60 -12.99
CA TRP A 85 -17.22 13.35 -12.64
C TRP A 85 -17.04 14.84 -12.84
N LYS A 86 -15.87 15.38 -12.46
CA LYS A 86 -15.49 16.78 -12.76
C LYS A 86 -15.49 17.05 -14.26
N ARG A 87 -14.94 16.13 -15.06
CA ARG A 87 -14.92 16.24 -16.53
C ARG A 87 -16.32 16.23 -17.15
N ILE A 88 -17.21 15.39 -16.64
CA ILE A 88 -18.63 15.33 -17.07
C ILE A 88 -19.41 16.56 -16.57
N GLY A 89 -18.92 17.25 -15.53
CA GLY A 89 -19.63 18.35 -14.89
C GLY A 89 -20.69 17.90 -13.88
N LYS A 90 -20.60 16.67 -13.36
CA LYS A 90 -21.50 16.21 -12.30
C LYS A 90 -21.19 16.97 -10.99
N PRO A 91 -22.21 17.47 -10.27
CA PRO A 91 -21.99 18.18 -9.01
C PRO A 91 -21.43 17.23 -7.95
N LEU A 92 -20.32 17.64 -7.33
CA LEU A 92 -19.72 16.91 -6.22
C LEU A 92 -20.36 17.34 -4.90
N ALA A 93 -20.49 16.41 -3.97
CA ALA A 93 -21.02 16.67 -2.63
C ALA A 93 -19.97 17.33 -1.70
N THR A 94 -19.42 18.47 -2.12
CA THR A 94 -18.32 19.15 -1.39
C THR A 94 -18.70 19.68 0.00
N PRO A 95 -19.91 20.24 0.25
CA PRO A 95 -20.25 20.72 1.60
C PRO A 95 -20.36 19.55 2.58
N TYR A 96 -20.91 18.43 2.12
CA TYR A 96 -21.01 17.20 2.89
C TYR A 96 -19.61 16.62 3.19
N ALA A 97 -18.76 16.49 2.18
CA ALA A 97 -17.41 15.98 2.35
C ALA A 97 -16.61 16.83 3.35
N LYS A 98 -16.66 18.16 3.23
CA LYS A 98 -15.97 19.08 4.14
C LYS A 98 -16.45 18.93 5.58
N ALA A 99 -17.75 18.80 5.80
CA ALA A 99 -18.33 18.62 7.14
C ALA A 99 -17.97 17.26 7.76
N VAL A 100 -17.96 16.18 6.97
CA VAL A 100 -17.56 14.86 7.47
C VAL A 100 -16.06 14.83 7.78
N MET A 101 -15.23 15.39 6.91
CA MET A 101 -13.77 15.43 7.10
C MET A 101 -13.33 16.35 8.25
N SER A 102 -14.19 17.26 8.73
CA SER A 102 -13.92 18.02 9.96
C SER A 102 -14.22 17.24 11.24
N MET A 103 -14.98 16.14 11.17
CA MET A 103 -15.32 15.30 12.33
C MET A 103 -14.33 14.15 12.57
N LEU A 104 -13.48 13.84 11.59
CA LEU A 104 -12.59 12.69 11.62
C LEU A 104 -11.14 13.13 11.82
N PRO A 105 -10.33 12.37 12.60
CA PRO A 105 -8.90 12.60 12.66
C PRO A 105 -8.29 12.36 11.28
N LYS A 106 -7.38 13.22 10.83
CA LYS A 106 -6.78 13.14 9.49
C LYS A 106 -5.28 12.90 9.59
N THR A 107 -4.73 12.12 8.66
CA THR A 107 -3.28 12.10 8.44
C THR A 107 -2.92 13.18 7.44
N GLY A 108 -2.20 14.20 7.92
CA GLY A 108 -1.62 15.27 7.13
C GLY A 108 -0.15 15.03 6.76
N PHE A 109 0.51 16.09 6.30
CA PHE A 109 1.96 16.08 6.11
C PHE A 109 2.66 16.14 7.47
N ALA A 110 3.91 15.65 7.60
CA ALA A 110 4.54 15.60 8.92
C ALA A 110 4.82 16.97 9.55
N GLU A 111 4.70 18.07 8.81
CA GLU A 111 4.72 19.42 9.39
C GLU A 111 3.55 19.62 10.37
N ASP A 112 2.38 19.06 10.05
CA ASP A 112 1.20 19.05 10.92
C ASP A 112 1.35 18.06 12.09
N ALA A 113 2.21 17.04 11.95
CA ALA A 113 2.46 16.03 12.99
C ALA A 113 3.66 16.38 13.90
N ALA A 114 4.59 17.23 13.44
CA ALA A 114 5.77 17.68 14.19
C ALA A 114 5.42 18.78 15.20
N SER A 115 4.36 19.55 14.96
CA SER A 115 3.74 20.42 15.98
C SER A 115 3.27 19.61 17.22
N GLU A 116 2.97 18.32 17.05
CA GLU A 116 2.53 17.41 18.12
C GLU A 116 3.68 16.66 18.84
N ARG A 117 4.93 16.69 18.33
CA ARG A 117 6.06 15.90 18.87
C ARG A 117 7.36 16.70 19.05
N SER A 118 7.28 17.91 19.60
CA SER A 118 8.49 18.70 19.89
C SER A 118 9.26 18.15 21.10
N LEU A 119 10.21 17.22 20.85
CA LEU A 119 11.40 17.06 21.69
C LEU A 119 12.54 17.89 21.08
N PRO A 120 13.35 18.60 21.89
CA PRO A 120 14.30 19.57 21.37
C PRO A 120 15.44 18.88 20.62
N GLU A 121 15.64 19.27 19.36
CA GLU A 121 16.77 18.78 18.57
C GLU A 121 18.11 19.14 19.22
N ARG A 122 18.91 18.12 19.52
CA ARG A 122 20.33 18.27 19.88
C ARG A 122 21.07 18.75 18.63
N LYS A 123 21.53 20.01 18.66
CA LYS A 123 22.41 20.60 17.65
C LYS A 123 23.68 19.77 17.51
N LEU A 124 23.75 18.93 16.48
CA LEU A 124 24.98 18.24 16.08
C LEU A 124 25.91 19.24 15.39
N PHE A 125 27.16 19.26 15.84
CA PHE A 125 28.23 20.14 15.40
C PHE A 125 28.31 20.31 13.88
N SER A 126 28.32 21.56 13.41
CA SER A 126 28.52 21.90 12.01
C SER A 126 29.93 21.52 11.56
N LYS A 127 30.06 20.65 10.56
CA LYS A 127 31.35 20.37 9.91
C LYS A 127 31.89 21.63 9.20
N PRO A 128 33.22 21.81 9.10
CA PRO A 128 33.82 22.95 8.43
C PRO A 128 33.55 22.93 6.91
N LYS A 129 33.15 24.09 6.36
CA LYS A 129 32.92 24.30 4.93
C LYS A 129 34.25 24.25 4.16
N ARG A 130 34.36 23.37 3.16
CA ARG A 130 35.40 23.49 2.11
C ARG A 130 35.12 24.76 1.28
N LEU A 131 36.16 25.53 1.00
CA LEU A 131 36.10 26.68 0.09
C LEU A 131 35.99 26.16 -1.36
N MET A 132 34.77 26.12 -1.89
CA MET A 132 34.50 25.87 -3.30
C MET A 132 34.86 27.09 -4.15
N SER A 133 35.39 26.86 -5.35
CA SER A 133 35.65 27.90 -6.36
C SER A 133 34.34 28.55 -6.85
N ASP A 134 34.42 29.76 -7.42
CA ASP A 134 33.24 30.52 -7.83
C ASP A 134 32.47 29.85 -8.99
N GLU A 135 33.16 29.10 -9.86
CA GLU A 135 32.51 28.31 -10.91
C GLU A 135 31.75 27.10 -10.34
N GLU A 136 32.33 26.39 -9.38
CA GLU A 136 31.66 25.29 -8.68
C GLU A 136 30.46 25.80 -7.88
N ARG A 137 30.57 26.99 -7.26
CA ARG A 137 29.43 27.65 -6.59
C ARG A 137 28.32 28.02 -7.57
N LYS A 138 28.66 28.46 -8.78
CA LYS A 138 27.68 28.82 -9.81
C LYS A 138 26.98 27.58 -10.38
N LYS A 139 27.72 26.51 -10.66
CA LYS A 139 27.17 25.20 -11.06
C LYS A 139 26.30 24.58 -9.95
N LEU A 140 26.77 24.61 -8.69
CA LEU A 140 26.01 24.15 -7.53
C LEU A 140 24.74 24.97 -7.32
N ARG A 141 24.77 26.30 -7.51
CA ARG A 141 23.58 27.15 -7.44
C ARG A 141 22.59 26.87 -8.56
N ALA A 142 23.05 26.57 -9.77
CA ALA A 142 22.18 26.20 -10.89
C ALA A 142 21.54 24.81 -10.66
N ALA A 143 22.34 23.81 -10.27
CA ALA A 143 21.86 22.48 -9.91
C ALA A 143 20.88 22.53 -8.71
N ASN A 144 21.19 23.31 -7.66
CA ASN A 144 20.30 23.53 -6.52
C ASN A 144 19.05 24.31 -6.91
N ARG A 145 19.07 25.14 -7.97
CA ARG A 145 17.89 25.87 -8.45
C ARG A 145 16.98 24.96 -9.25
N GLU A 146 17.52 24.06 -10.05
CA GLU A 146 16.77 23.00 -10.74
C GLU A 146 16.20 21.99 -9.75
N GLN A 147 17.01 21.52 -8.80
CA GLN A 147 16.54 20.69 -7.67
C GLN A 147 15.48 21.42 -6.86
N ARG A 148 15.66 22.70 -6.51
CA ARG A 148 14.63 23.50 -5.82
C ARG A 148 13.38 23.73 -6.67
N ALA A 149 13.47 23.76 -7.99
CA ALA A 149 12.30 23.90 -8.86
C ALA A 149 11.51 22.59 -8.97
N ILE A 150 12.19 21.45 -8.87
CA ILE A 150 11.60 20.12 -8.75
C ILE A 150 11.02 19.92 -7.35
N GLU A 151 11.73 20.27 -6.28
CA GLU A 151 11.26 20.28 -4.87
C GLU A 151 10.17 21.34 -4.61
N ALA A 152 10.12 22.43 -5.37
CA ALA A 152 9.04 23.43 -5.25
C ALA A 152 7.77 23.01 -6.00
N ARG A 153 7.86 22.04 -6.92
CA ARG A 153 6.71 21.46 -7.64
C ARG A 153 6.28 20.10 -7.12
N GLY A 154 7.20 19.31 -6.58
CA GLY A 154 6.96 18.02 -5.96
C GLY A 154 7.19 18.14 -4.47
N ILE A 155 6.28 17.58 -3.69
CA ILE A 155 6.40 17.46 -2.23
C ILE A 155 7.46 16.40 -1.89
N GLU A 156 8.67 16.55 -2.42
CA GLU A 156 9.80 15.65 -2.23
C GLU A 156 10.67 16.26 -1.13
N GLY A 157 10.49 15.79 0.10
CA GLY A 157 11.23 16.28 1.27
C GLY A 157 10.36 16.52 2.51
N ARG A 158 9.03 16.63 2.36
CA ARG A 158 8.13 16.55 3.52
C ARG A 158 8.09 15.11 3.99
N ASN A 159 8.54 14.89 5.23
CA ASN A 159 8.29 13.62 5.90
C ASN A 159 6.77 13.41 5.95
N PHE A 160 6.31 12.19 5.76
CA PHE A 160 4.90 11.84 5.94
C PHE A 160 4.75 11.08 7.23
N ALA A 161 3.71 11.40 8.01
CA ALA A 161 3.35 10.53 9.11
C ALA A 161 2.89 9.19 8.52
N ARG A 162 3.47 8.07 8.98
CA ARG A 162 3.01 6.74 8.57
C ARG A 162 1.53 6.62 8.92
N HIS A 163 0.70 6.36 7.92
CA HIS A 163 -0.75 6.30 8.08
C HIS A 163 -1.17 5.02 8.80
N GLU A 164 -0.62 3.88 8.38
CA GLU A 164 -0.94 2.57 8.93
C GLU A 164 0.27 1.61 8.89
N SER A 165 0.10 0.41 9.45
CA SER A 165 1.11 -0.65 9.33
C SER A 165 1.09 -1.24 7.93
N ILE A 166 2.21 -1.11 7.21
CA ILE A 166 2.36 -1.65 5.86
C ILE A 166 2.90 -3.10 5.83
N ASN A 167 3.31 -3.63 6.99
CA ASN A 167 3.97 -4.93 7.09
C ASN A 167 3.11 -5.98 7.80
N ASP A 168 1.82 -5.71 7.98
CA ASP A 168 0.91 -6.65 8.63
C ASP A 168 0.75 -7.91 7.78
N LEU A 169 0.95 -9.06 8.43
CA LEU A 169 0.88 -10.37 7.81
C LEU A 169 -0.40 -11.09 8.22
N PRO A 170 -1.24 -11.54 7.27
CA PRO A 170 -2.38 -12.39 7.60
C PRO A 170 -1.92 -13.71 8.26
N VAL A 171 -2.53 -14.01 9.41
CA VAL A 171 -2.28 -15.27 10.14
C VAL A 171 -2.77 -16.44 9.28
N HIS A 172 -1.86 -17.37 8.98
CA HIS A 172 -2.20 -18.56 8.20
C HIS A 172 -2.78 -19.64 9.13
N SER A 173 -3.74 -20.43 8.65
CA SER A 173 -4.37 -21.48 9.47
C SER A 173 -3.35 -22.47 10.05
N LYS A 174 -2.35 -22.86 9.25
CA LYS A 174 -1.27 -23.77 9.67
C LYS A 174 -0.36 -23.20 10.77
N THR A 175 -0.25 -21.88 10.91
CA THR A 175 0.59 -21.25 11.95
C THR A 175 -0.14 -21.06 13.28
N GLY A 176 -1.40 -21.48 13.39
CA GLY A 176 -2.17 -21.38 14.64
C GLY A 176 -1.88 -22.50 15.65
N GLN A 177 -1.12 -23.52 15.27
CA GLN A 177 -0.79 -24.65 16.14
C GLN A 177 0.35 -24.29 17.10
N GLN A 178 0.26 -24.74 18.35
CA GLN A 178 1.35 -24.64 19.32
C GLN A 178 2.29 -25.85 19.13
N ILE A 179 3.55 -25.60 18.72
CA ILE A 179 4.52 -26.66 18.44
C ILE A 179 5.78 -26.42 19.26
N PHE A 180 6.23 -27.47 19.96
CA PHE A 180 7.54 -27.53 20.60
C PHE A 180 8.40 -28.55 19.83
N HIS A 181 9.22 -28.07 18.91
CA HIS A 181 10.02 -28.93 18.03
C HIS A 181 11.36 -29.28 18.71
N PRO A 182 11.65 -30.56 19.01
CA PRO A 182 12.92 -30.95 19.60
C PRO A 182 14.04 -30.79 18.56
N THR A 183 15.07 -30.02 18.91
CA THR A 183 16.26 -29.81 18.08
C THR A 183 17.52 -30.14 18.87
N SER A 184 18.63 -30.35 18.16
CA SER A 184 19.95 -30.39 18.81
C SER A 184 20.19 -29.10 19.62
N GLU A 185 20.86 -29.23 20.77
CA GLU A 185 21.24 -28.11 21.65
C GLU A 185 22.07 -27.03 20.93
N SER A 186 22.83 -27.42 19.91
CA SER A 186 23.69 -26.53 19.12
C SER A 186 23.06 -26.05 17.81
N ARG A 187 21.83 -26.47 17.49
CA ARG A 187 21.19 -26.11 16.22
C ARG A 187 20.76 -24.64 16.23
N GLN A 188 21.17 -23.89 15.20
CA GLN A 188 20.62 -22.57 14.91
C GLN A 188 19.26 -22.72 14.23
N PHE A 189 18.18 -22.48 14.98
CA PHE A 189 16.82 -22.62 14.46
C PHE A 189 16.33 -21.29 13.86
N THR A 190 16.13 -21.25 12.54
CA THR A 190 15.77 -20.01 11.81
C THR A 190 14.27 -19.89 11.53
N ARG A 191 13.83 -18.72 11.05
CA ARG A 191 12.43 -18.52 10.60
C ARG A 191 12.05 -19.43 9.42
N ALA A 192 13.02 -19.77 8.56
CA ALA A 192 12.81 -20.70 7.46
C ALA A 192 12.64 -22.13 7.96
N ASP A 193 13.37 -22.55 9.00
CA ASP A 193 13.16 -23.83 9.66
C ASP A 193 11.79 -23.87 10.34
N ALA A 194 11.41 -22.82 11.06
CA ALA A 194 10.11 -22.70 11.70
C ALA A 194 8.95 -22.83 10.69
N ALA A 195 9.05 -22.17 9.53
CA ALA A 195 8.05 -22.26 8.48
C ALA A 195 7.86 -23.71 7.98
N LYS A 196 8.97 -24.43 7.76
CA LYS A 196 8.95 -25.85 7.37
C LYS A 196 8.36 -26.75 8.45
N VAL A 197 8.59 -26.44 9.72
CA VAL A 197 8.00 -27.18 10.84
C VAL A 197 6.46 -27.03 10.87
N PHE A 198 5.93 -25.84 10.55
CA PHE A 198 4.48 -25.66 10.40
C PHE A 198 3.92 -26.37 9.16
N ASP A 199 4.62 -26.26 8.02
CA ASP A 199 4.25 -26.94 6.78
C ASP A 199 5.40 -26.92 5.77
N GLU A 200 5.58 -28.01 5.03
CA GLU A 200 6.67 -28.13 4.04
C GLU A 200 6.64 -27.06 2.94
N ARG A 201 5.45 -26.57 2.59
CA ARG A 201 5.25 -25.59 1.50
C ARG A 201 5.07 -24.17 2.01
N LEU A 202 5.12 -23.93 3.31
CA LEU A 202 4.92 -22.60 3.87
C LEU A 202 6.20 -21.76 3.73
N LEU A 203 6.04 -20.59 3.13
CA LEU A 203 7.10 -19.59 3.04
C LEU A 203 7.34 -18.93 4.42
N PRO A 204 8.58 -18.54 4.74
CA PRO A 204 8.87 -17.79 5.96
C PRO A 204 8.15 -16.44 5.97
N ALA A 205 7.95 -15.88 7.17
CA ALA A 205 7.27 -14.60 7.33
C ALA A 205 7.89 -13.49 6.45
N ASP A 206 9.22 -13.43 6.41
CA ASP A 206 10.00 -12.44 5.65
C ASP A 206 9.61 -12.37 4.16
N ASP A 207 9.25 -13.51 3.55
CA ASP A 207 8.87 -13.60 2.12
C ASP A 207 7.36 -13.39 1.89
N ARG A 208 6.54 -13.54 2.94
CA ARG A 208 5.07 -13.40 2.88
C ARG A 208 4.59 -11.96 3.13
N ILE A 209 5.43 -11.11 3.72
CA ILE A 209 5.12 -9.69 3.96
C ILE A 209 4.81 -9.00 2.62
N PRO A 210 3.88 -8.02 2.56
CA PRO A 210 3.59 -7.29 1.32
C PRO A 210 4.81 -6.61 0.67
N HIS A 211 5.77 -6.16 1.50
CA HIS A 211 7.01 -5.49 1.10
C HIS A 211 8.28 -6.29 1.47
N PRO A 212 8.57 -7.43 0.81
CA PRO A 212 9.78 -8.23 1.11
C PRO A 212 11.07 -7.48 0.73
N GLU A 213 10.97 -6.54 -0.21
CA GLU A 213 12.05 -5.66 -0.67
C GLU A 213 12.65 -4.84 0.49
N MET A 214 11.85 -4.49 1.50
CA MET A 214 12.30 -3.78 2.69
C MET A 214 13.21 -4.63 3.57
N VAL A 215 12.90 -5.91 3.71
CA VAL A 215 13.72 -6.87 4.47
C VAL A 215 15.07 -7.04 3.77
N VAL A 216 15.07 -7.19 2.45
CA VAL A 216 16.29 -7.30 1.65
C VAL A 216 17.16 -6.06 1.81
N ARG A 217 16.59 -4.86 1.67
CA ARG A 217 17.31 -3.59 1.86
C ARG A 217 17.92 -3.48 3.25
N GLN A 218 17.19 -3.89 4.29
CA GLN A 218 17.68 -3.86 5.66
C GLN A 218 18.82 -4.86 5.89
N ARG A 219 18.76 -6.05 5.27
CA ARG A 219 19.85 -7.04 5.32
C ARG A 219 21.11 -6.52 4.64
N GLU A 220 20.99 -5.94 3.44
CA GLU A 220 22.11 -5.35 2.72
C GLU A 220 22.79 -4.22 3.52
N LEU A 221 22.01 -3.45 4.29
CA LEU A 221 22.54 -2.43 5.21
C LEU A 221 23.32 -3.04 6.38
N VAL A 222 22.79 -4.11 6.98
CA VAL A 222 23.44 -4.80 8.11
C VAL A 222 24.72 -5.52 7.67
N GLU A 223 24.72 -6.05 6.44
CA GLU A 223 25.89 -6.66 5.80
C GLU A 223 26.97 -5.62 5.44
N GLY A 224 26.66 -4.32 5.45
CA GLY A 224 27.61 -3.24 5.21
C GLY A 224 27.99 -3.05 3.74
N LEU A 225 27.13 -3.47 2.80
CA LEU A 225 27.35 -3.24 1.37
C LEU A 225 27.39 -1.75 1.03
N SER A 226 28.21 -1.39 0.04
CA SER A 226 28.31 0.00 -0.41
C SER A 226 26.99 0.48 -1.04
N ASP A 227 26.77 1.80 -1.07
CA ASP A 227 25.57 2.38 -1.66
C ASP A 227 25.44 2.01 -3.14
N GLU A 228 26.56 1.95 -3.86
CA GLU A 228 26.63 1.57 -5.28
C GLU A 228 26.18 0.13 -5.49
N GLU A 229 26.76 -0.81 -4.73
CA GLU A 229 26.40 -2.25 -4.79
C GLU A 229 24.92 -2.48 -4.47
N ARG A 230 24.37 -1.74 -3.49
CA ARG A 230 22.95 -1.82 -3.13
C ARG A 230 22.05 -1.30 -4.26
N MET A 231 22.44 -0.21 -4.91
CA MET A 231 21.70 0.35 -6.04
C MET A 231 21.72 -0.60 -7.25
N GLU A 232 22.87 -1.20 -7.56
CA GLU A 232 22.98 -2.20 -8.63
C GLU A 232 22.09 -3.42 -8.34
N LYS A 233 22.16 -3.98 -7.13
CA LYS A 233 21.29 -5.09 -6.72
C LYS A 233 19.81 -4.72 -6.79
N ALA A 234 19.45 -3.50 -6.39
CA ALA A 234 18.07 -3.02 -6.47
C ALA A 234 17.60 -2.89 -7.93
N GLN A 235 18.43 -2.36 -8.83
CA GLN A 235 18.12 -2.25 -10.26
C GLN A 235 17.95 -3.63 -10.90
N LEU A 236 18.83 -4.59 -10.59
CA LEU A 236 18.69 -5.97 -11.06
C LEU A 236 17.39 -6.63 -10.58
N ARG A 237 17.00 -6.39 -9.32
CA ARG A 237 15.72 -6.86 -8.76
C ARG A 237 14.53 -6.21 -9.46
N ALA A 238 14.58 -4.91 -9.72
CA ALA A 238 13.55 -4.17 -10.42
C ALA A 238 13.37 -4.69 -11.86
N ALA A 239 14.46 -4.86 -12.61
CA ALA A 239 14.43 -5.42 -13.97
C ALA A 239 13.87 -6.86 -14.00
N LYS A 240 14.20 -7.67 -12.98
CA LYS A 240 13.61 -9.01 -12.82
C LYS A 240 12.12 -8.97 -12.50
N ALA A 241 11.67 -8.00 -11.71
CA ALA A 241 10.25 -7.82 -11.41
C ALA A 241 9.47 -7.33 -12.64
N GLU A 242 10.04 -6.41 -13.41
CA GLU A 242 9.47 -5.90 -14.65
C GLU A 242 9.33 -6.99 -15.70
N SER A 243 10.38 -7.78 -15.94
CA SER A 243 10.30 -8.91 -16.88
C SER A 243 9.24 -9.94 -16.48
N LYS A 244 9.05 -10.20 -15.17
CA LYS A 244 7.94 -11.03 -14.68
C LYS A 244 6.56 -10.42 -14.99
N ARG A 245 6.38 -9.12 -14.76
CA ARG A 245 5.13 -8.41 -15.09
C ARG A 245 4.83 -8.47 -16.58
N LEU A 246 5.83 -8.20 -17.42
CA LEU A 246 5.70 -8.29 -18.88
C LEU A 246 5.32 -9.71 -19.32
N ALA A 247 5.92 -10.73 -18.71
CA ALA A 247 5.56 -12.12 -18.97
C ALA A 247 4.12 -12.46 -18.53
N GLU A 248 3.62 -11.90 -17.43
CA GLU A 248 2.23 -12.07 -16.99
C GLU A 248 1.24 -11.38 -17.92
N VAL A 249 1.53 -10.15 -18.36
CA VAL A 249 0.73 -9.43 -19.36
C VAL A 249 0.70 -10.22 -20.67
N ALA A 250 1.85 -10.70 -21.14
CA ALA A 250 1.94 -11.55 -22.32
C ALA A 250 1.12 -12.85 -22.17
N LYS A 251 1.09 -13.45 -20.97
CA LYS A 251 0.22 -14.60 -20.68
C LYS A 251 -1.26 -14.25 -20.75
N GLN A 252 -1.68 -13.06 -20.31
CA GLN A 252 -3.08 -12.62 -20.43
C GLN A 252 -3.45 -12.39 -21.91
N VAL A 253 -2.61 -11.69 -22.66
CA VAL A 253 -2.79 -11.49 -24.10
C VAL A 253 -2.89 -12.83 -24.85
N ALA A 254 -2.02 -13.79 -24.48
CA ALA A 254 -2.04 -15.13 -25.05
C ALA A 254 -3.27 -15.96 -24.64
N LYS A 255 -3.95 -15.64 -23.52
CA LYS A 255 -5.24 -16.24 -23.17
C LYS A 255 -6.37 -15.62 -23.99
N ASP A 256 -6.36 -14.30 -24.14
CA ASP A 256 -7.37 -13.59 -24.93
C ASP A 256 -7.31 -14.01 -26.40
N SER A 257 -6.11 -14.21 -26.94
CA SER A 257 -5.91 -14.68 -28.31
C SER A 257 -6.36 -16.11 -28.57
N LYS A 258 -6.53 -16.93 -27.52
CA LYS A 258 -7.08 -18.31 -27.66
C LYS A 258 -8.58 -18.31 -27.87
N THR A 259 -9.26 -17.20 -27.60
CA THR A 259 -10.71 -17.11 -27.79
C THR A 259 -11.01 -16.86 -29.26
N LYS A 260 -11.56 -17.84 -29.96
CA LYS A 260 -11.98 -17.70 -31.36
C LYS A 260 -13.26 -16.85 -31.42
N ARG A 261 -13.18 -15.70 -32.09
CA ARG A 261 -14.29 -14.76 -32.27
C ARG A 261 -14.93 -14.97 -33.64
N VAL A 262 -16.23 -15.23 -33.67
CA VAL A 262 -17.01 -15.37 -34.90
C VAL A 262 -18.13 -14.34 -34.87
N GLU A 263 -17.99 -13.31 -35.71
CA GLU A 263 -18.94 -12.21 -35.80
C GLU A 263 -20.12 -12.61 -36.69
N THR A 264 -21.33 -12.28 -36.22
CA THR A 264 -22.58 -12.42 -36.96
C THR A 264 -23.32 -11.09 -36.92
N PRO A 265 -24.36 -10.86 -37.75
CA PRO A 265 -25.05 -9.56 -37.78
C PRO A 265 -25.65 -9.10 -36.45
N ARG A 266 -25.94 -10.01 -35.51
CA ARG A 266 -26.56 -9.69 -34.21
C ARG A 266 -25.65 -9.94 -33.01
N TRP A 267 -24.75 -10.92 -33.10
CA TRP A 267 -24.00 -11.43 -31.95
C TRP A 267 -22.55 -11.73 -32.33
N GLU A 268 -21.66 -11.59 -31.36
CA GLU A 268 -20.29 -12.09 -31.43
C GLU A 268 -20.22 -13.42 -30.65
N PHE A 269 -19.97 -14.53 -31.34
CA PHE A 269 -19.77 -15.82 -30.68
C PHE A 269 -18.30 -15.95 -30.28
N ARG A 270 -18.05 -16.16 -28.99
CA ARG A 270 -16.72 -16.35 -28.41
C ARG A 270 -16.52 -17.80 -27.99
N PHE A 271 -15.73 -18.53 -28.77
CA PHE A 271 -15.41 -19.94 -28.48
C PHE A 271 -14.09 -20.02 -27.73
N THR A 272 -14.13 -20.55 -26.52
CA THR A 272 -12.95 -20.88 -25.72
C THR A 272 -12.72 -22.38 -25.79
N GLU A 273 -11.52 -22.80 -26.20
CA GLU A 273 -11.16 -24.22 -26.20
C GLU A 273 -10.98 -24.70 -24.76
N ALA A 274 -11.62 -25.82 -24.43
CA ALA A 274 -11.51 -26.49 -23.14
C ALA A 274 -10.84 -27.85 -23.32
N ASN A 275 -9.94 -28.20 -22.40
CA ASN A 275 -9.29 -29.51 -22.40
C ASN A 275 -10.15 -30.53 -21.65
N VAL A 276 -10.50 -31.64 -22.31
CA VAL A 276 -11.33 -32.71 -21.73
C VAL A 276 -10.60 -33.42 -20.58
N GLU A 277 -9.27 -33.53 -20.66
CA GLU A 277 -8.45 -34.20 -19.66
C GLU A 277 -8.38 -33.44 -18.32
N ASP A 278 -8.77 -32.16 -18.29
CA ASP A 278 -8.80 -31.34 -17.06
C ASP A 278 -9.83 -31.84 -16.03
N ALA A 279 -10.76 -32.70 -16.45
CA ALA A 279 -11.68 -33.40 -15.56
C ALA A 279 -11.00 -34.47 -14.69
N GLY A 280 -9.79 -34.90 -15.07
CA GLY A 280 -8.98 -35.90 -14.38
C GLY A 280 -9.52 -37.33 -14.50
N LYS A 281 -8.73 -38.30 -14.04
CA LYS A 281 -9.03 -39.75 -14.18
C LYS A 281 -10.39 -40.19 -13.63
N THR A 282 -10.90 -39.52 -12.60
CA THR A 282 -12.20 -39.83 -11.97
C THR A 282 -13.35 -38.96 -12.48
N GLY A 283 -13.09 -38.00 -13.36
CA GLY A 283 -14.08 -37.02 -13.82
C GLY A 283 -14.48 -35.96 -12.78
N ARG A 284 -13.89 -35.98 -11.57
CA ARG A 284 -14.24 -35.11 -10.44
C ARG A 284 -13.28 -33.92 -10.25
N GLY A 285 -12.40 -33.64 -11.21
CA GLY A 285 -11.43 -32.55 -11.11
C GLY A 285 -12.09 -31.17 -11.13
N HIS A 286 -11.67 -30.26 -10.24
CA HIS A 286 -12.24 -28.90 -10.09
C HIS A 286 -12.14 -28.00 -11.34
N LYS A 287 -11.28 -28.35 -12.30
CA LYS A 287 -11.00 -27.59 -13.54
C LYS A 287 -11.81 -28.10 -14.74
N GLY A 288 -12.50 -29.23 -14.60
CA GLY A 288 -13.33 -29.76 -15.68
C GLY A 288 -14.46 -28.79 -16.04
N VAL A 289 -14.61 -28.51 -17.33
CA VAL A 289 -15.64 -27.62 -17.89
C VAL A 289 -16.90 -28.43 -18.24
N GLY A 290 -18.07 -27.91 -17.86
CA GLY A 290 -19.38 -28.50 -18.18
C GLY A 290 -20.27 -28.74 -16.96
N TRP A 291 -21.55 -29.03 -17.21
CA TRP A 291 -22.50 -29.41 -16.16
C TRP A 291 -22.26 -30.86 -15.72
N ARG A 292 -22.04 -31.10 -14.43
CA ARG A 292 -21.70 -32.43 -13.91
C ARG A 292 -22.93 -33.34 -13.87
N TYR A 293 -22.78 -34.57 -14.33
CA TYR A 293 -23.81 -35.62 -14.23
C TYR A 293 -23.82 -36.28 -12.84
N GLY A 294 -24.99 -36.79 -12.43
CA GLY A 294 -25.15 -37.49 -11.15
C GLY A 294 -25.17 -36.58 -9.91
N VAL A 295 -25.41 -35.27 -10.10
CA VAL A 295 -25.52 -34.28 -9.02
C VAL A 295 -26.93 -33.68 -9.02
N PRO A 296 -27.75 -33.90 -7.96
CA PRO A 296 -29.08 -33.28 -7.87
C PRO A 296 -28.97 -31.78 -7.64
N LEU A 297 -30.05 -31.06 -7.91
CA LEU A 297 -30.14 -29.63 -7.58
C LEU A 297 -30.09 -29.44 -6.06
N TYR A 298 -29.26 -28.52 -5.60
CA TYR A 298 -29.10 -28.20 -4.17
C TYR A 298 -30.05 -27.10 -3.69
N ASP A 299 -31.07 -26.73 -4.47
CA ASP A 299 -31.93 -25.56 -4.21
C ASP A 299 -32.68 -25.58 -2.88
N ARG A 300 -32.88 -26.79 -2.32
CA ARG A 300 -33.55 -27.03 -1.03
C ARG A 300 -32.58 -27.05 0.16
N ASN A 301 -31.27 -26.99 -0.09
CA ASN A 301 -30.27 -26.99 0.98
C ASN A 301 -30.26 -25.64 1.69
N LYS A 302 -30.25 -25.68 3.02
CA LYS A 302 -30.11 -24.49 3.86
C LYS A 302 -28.70 -23.89 3.68
N GLY A 303 -28.63 -22.57 3.51
CA GLY A 303 -27.36 -21.84 3.38
C GLY A 303 -26.79 -21.79 1.95
N LEU A 304 -27.51 -22.26 0.93
CA LEU A 304 -27.08 -22.12 -0.46
C LEU A 304 -27.15 -20.64 -0.90
N VAL A 305 -26.04 -20.12 -1.42
CA VAL A 305 -25.96 -18.75 -1.95
C VAL A 305 -26.54 -18.72 -3.37
N LYS A 306 -27.63 -17.96 -3.56
CA LYS A 306 -28.32 -17.74 -4.86
C LYS A 306 -28.13 -16.32 -5.39
N ILE A 307 -27.16 -15.59 -4.84
CA ILE A 307 -26.82 -14.20 -5.15
C ILE A 307 -25.47 -14.23 -5.89
N PRO A 308 -25.23 -13.36 -6.90
CA PRO A 308 -23.93 -13.30 -7.57
C PRO A 308 -22.80 -13.06 -6.56
N GLN A 309 -21.79 -13.93 -6.58
CA GLN A 309 -20.62 -13.85 -5.68
C GLN A 309 -19.45 -13.04 -6.27
N SER A 310 -19.50 -12.76 -7.57
CA SER A 310 -18.52 -11.93 -8.29
C SER A 310 -19.28 -11.02 -9.25
N VAL A 311 -18.84 -9.76 -9.34
CA VAL A 311 -19.28 -8.77 -10.32
C VAL A 311 -18.01 -8.27 -10.99
N GLU A 312 -17.83 -8.67 -12.25
CA GLU A 312 -16.68 -8.30 -13.10
C GLU A 312 -16.91 -7.01 -13.85
#